data_AF-A0A3D0W4C7-F1
#
_entry.id   AF-A0A3D0W4C7-F1
#
_cell.length_a   1.000
_cell.length_b   1.000
_cell.length_c   1.000
_cell.angle_alpha   90.00
_cell.angle_beta   90.00
_cell.angle_gamma   90.00
#
_symmetry.space_group_name_H-M   'P 1'
#
loop_
_entity.id
_entity.type
_entity.pdbx_description
1 polymer ?
#
loop_
_entity_poly.entity_id
_entity_poly.type
_entity_poly.pdbx_seq_one_letter_code
_entity_poly.pdbx_strand_id
1 'polypeptide(L)'
;MIDQVSPQIIIQKYAKTDQQGIALSTATAMLERNSVEPGIINVILMLVLKHKDGILPTLNYMEVVLHDWLNKGVQTTEDALNYSTNLESQWEKKKSVQKVSEPDWLDDYIKDLANMEA
;
A
#
# COMPACT_ATOMS: atom_id res chain seq x y z
N MET A 1 5.81 5.05 -19.51
CA MET A 1 6.05 3.58 -19.68
C MET A 1 5.23 2.76 -18.69
N ILE A 2 5.01 3.23 -17.45
CA ILE A 2 4.13 2.58 -16.46
C ILE A 2 2.65 2.68 -16.83
N ASP A 3 2.26 3.69 -17.60
CA ASP A 3 0.89 3.98 -18.05
C ASP A 3 0.35 2.90 -18.98
N GLN A 4 1.27 2.17 -19.64
CA GLN A 4 0.98 1.10 -20.59
C GLN A 4 1.01 -0.28 -19.93
N VAL A 5 1.45 -0.38 -18.67
CA VAL A 5 1.52 -1.66 -17.97
C VAL A 5 0.10 -2.03 -17.54
N SER A 6 -0.37 -3.19 -18.02
CA SER A 6 -1.65 -3.72 -17.56
C SER A 6 -1.58 -4.00 -16.05
N PRO A 7 -2.58 -3.56 -15.27
CA PRO A 7 -2.70 -3.88 -13.86
C PRO A 7 -2.64 -5.38 -13.59
N GLN A 8 -3.14 -6.20 -14.53
CA GLN A 8 -3.05 -7.65 -14.45
C GLN A 8 -1.61 -8.15 -14.34
N ILE A 9 -0.66 -7.54 -15.05
CA ILE A 9 0.77 -7.88 -14.99
C ILE A 9 1.33 -7.53 -13.60
N ILE A 10 0.93 -6.38 -13.05
CA ILE A 10 1.34 -5.94 -11.70
C ILE A 10 0.84 -6.93 -10.66
N ILE A 11 -0.46 -7.28 -10.71
CA ILE A 11 -1.06 -8.23 -9.77
C ILE A 11 -0.41 -9.62 -9.88
N GLN A 12 -0.22 -10.14 -11.10
CA GLN A 12 0.42 -11.44 -11.30
C GLN A 12 1.85 -11.49 -10.76
N LYS A 13 2.57 -10.37 -10.83
CA LYS A 13 3.98 -10.30 -10.41
C LYS A 13 4.16 -10.04 -8.92
N TYR A 14 3.28 -9.25 -8.31
CA TYR A 14 3.51 -8.71 -6.96
C TYR A 14 2.47 -9.14 -5.92
N ALA A 15 1.30 -9.62 -6.32
CA ALA A 15 0.30 -10.11 -5.36
C ALA A 15 0.55 -11.59 -5.01
N LYS A 16 0.22 -11.95 -3.77
CA LYS A 16 0.23 -13.36 -3.33
C LYS A 16 -0.71 -14.19 -4.20
N THR A 17 -0.27 -15.39 -4.56
CA THR A 17 -0.95 -16.27 -5.53
C THR A 17 -2.42 -16.51 -5.17
N ASP A 18 -2.72 -16.76 -3.91
CA ASP A 18 -4.07 -16.99 -3.38
C ASP A 18 -4.94 -15.72 -3.35
N GLN A 19 -4.33 -14.54 -3.43
CA GLN A 19 -5.00 -13.23 -3.40
C GLN A 19 -5.14 -12.58 -4.78
N GLN A 20 -4.53 -13.14 -5.85
CA GLN A 20 -4.48 -12.52 -7.17
C GLN A 20 -5.86 -12.20 -7.75
N GLY A 21 -6.86 -13.07 -7.54
CA GLY A 21 -8.22 -12.84 -8.03
C GLY A 21 -8.89 -11.63 -7.37
N ILE A 22 -8.77 -11.52 -6.05
CA ILE A 22 -9.33 -10.40 -5.25
C ILE A 22 -8.57 -9.10 -5.54
N ALA A 23 -7.25 -9.19 -5.68
CA ALA A 23 -6.42 -8.05 -6.01
C ALA A 23 -6.72 -7.52 -7.42
N LEU A 24 -6.96 -8.40 -8.39
CA LEU A 24 -7.35 -8.02 -9.75
C LEU A 24 -8.71 -7.32 -9.78
N SER A 25 -9.72 -7.88 -9.11
CA SER A 25 -11.05 -7.25 -9.08
C SER A 25 -11.02 -5.86 -8.44
N THR A 26 -10.22 -5.69 -7.38
CA THR A 26 -10.02 -4.40 -6.73
C THR A 26 -9.29 -3.41 -7.65
N ALA A 27 -8.22 -3.83 -8.32
CA ALA A 27 -7.48 -2.98 -9.26
C ALA A 27 -8.35 -2.53 -10.45
N THR A 28 -9.15 -3.44 -11.01
CA THR A 28 -10.11 -3.12 -12.07
C THR A 28 -11.14 -2.10 -11.59
N ALA A 29 -11.73 -2.31 -10.41
CA ALA A 29 -12.70 -1.37 -9.84
C ALA A 29 -12.09 0.03 -9.61
N MET A 30 -10.82 0.12 -9.20
CA MET A 30 -10.14 1.42 -9.08
C MET A 30 -10.05 2.15 -10.42
N LEU A 31 -9.72 1.44 -11.51
CA LEU A 31 -9.56 2.05 -12.84
C LEU A 31 -10.90 2.47 -13.44
N GLU A 32 -11.93 1.67 -13.24
CA GLU A 32 -13.27 1.95 -13.79
C GLU A 32 -13.97 3.09 -13.04
N ARG A 33 -13.77 3.19 -11.72
CA ARG A 33 -14.47 4.18 -10.88
C ARG A 33 -13.81 5.54 -10.84
N ASN A 34 -12.55 5.66 -11.25
CA ASN A 34 -11.78 6.90 -11.12
C ASN A 34 -11.33 7.41 -12.48
N SER A 35 -11.68 8.65 -12.82
CA SER A 35 -11.20 9.35 -14.02
C SER A 35 -9.81 9.94 -13.81
N VAL A 36 -8.86 9.11 -13.38
CA VAL A 36 -7.45 9.48 -13.16
C VAL A 36 -6.56 8.77 -14.17
N GLU A 37 -5.34 9.28 -14.35
CA GLU A 37 -4.37 8.62 -15.21
C GLU A 37 -4.09 7.19 -14.71
N PRO A 38 -4.20 6.14 -15.56
CA PRO A 38 -4.01 4.75 -15.14
C PRO A 38 -2.66 4.49 -14.47
N GLY A 39 -1.62 5.23 -14.87
CA GLY A 39 -0.30 5.09 -14.28
C GLY A 39 -0.24 5.52 -12.80
N ILE A 40 -1.07 6.46 -12.35
CA ILE A 40 -1.19 6.81 -10.92
C ILE A 40 -1.68 5.62 -10.12
N ILE A 41 -2.73 4.95 -10.60
CA ILE A 41 -3.27 3.75 -9.96
C ILE A 41 -2.22 2.64 -9.96
N ASN A 42 -1.53 2.41 -11.07
CA ASN A 42 -0.45 1.43 -11.16
C ASN A 42 0.64 1.66 -10.12
N VAL A 43 1.07 2.90 -9.91
CA VAL A 43 2.08 3.24 -8.89
C VAL A 43 1.56 2.94 -7.48
N ILE A 44 0.31 3.32 -7.18
CA ILE A 44 -0.32 3.00 -5.89
C ILE A 44 -0.40 1.49 -5.66
N LEU A 45 -0.83 0.72 -6.67
CA LEU A 45 -0.89 -0.74 -6.60
C LEU A 45 0.48 -1.35 -6.27
N MET A 46 1.53 -0.94 -6.99
CA MET A 46 2.89 -1.42 -6.76
C MET A 46 3.38 -1.08 -5.35
N LEU A 47 3.16 0.16 -4.90
CA LEU A 47 3.59 0.60 -3.57
C LEU A 47 2.86 -0.19 -2.47
N VAL A 48 1.54 -0.32 -2.56
CA VAL A 48 0.76 -1.01 -1.53
C VAL A 48 1.11 -2.49 -1.48
N LEU A 49 1.23 -3.17 -2.63
CA LEU A 49 1.62 -4.58 -2.69
C LEU A 49 3.03 -4.80 -2.11
N LYS A 50 3.98 -3.92 -2.41
CA LYS A 50 5.34 -3.99 -1.85
C LYS A 50 5.32 -3.85 -0.32
N HIS A 51 4.51 -2.96 0.23
CA HIS A 51 4.47 -2.67 1.66
C HIS A 51 3.58 -3.60 2.49
N LYS A 52 2.60 -4.25 1.87
CA LYS A 52 1.66 -5.16 2.53
C LYS A 52 1.89 -6.63 2.17
N ASP A 53 3.14 -6.99 1.88
CA ASP A 53 3.55 -8.37 1.62
C ASP A 53 2.68 -9.08 0.57
N GLY A 54 2.47 -8.40 -0.56
CA GLY A 54 1.69 -8.88 -1.70
C GLY A 54 0.18 -8.94 -1.45
N ILE A 55 -0.34 -8.36 -0.38
CA ILE A 55 -1.77 -8.29 -0.09
C ILE A 55 -2.31 -6.92 -0.50
N LEU A 56 -3.25 -6.92 -1.44
CA LEU A 56 -3.97 -5.71 -1.81
C LEU A 56 -5.18 -5.51 -0.87
N PRO A 57 -5.30 -4.37 -0.17
CA PRO A 57 -6.46 -4.05 0.65
C PRO A 57 -7.76 -3.91 -0.15
N THR A 58 -8.87 -3.80 0.58
CA THR A 58 -10.19 -3.50 0.02
C THR A 58 -10.21 -2.21 -0.80
N LEU A 59 -11.14 -2.12 -1.74
CA LEU A 59 -11.36 -0.95 -2.59
C LEU A 59 -11.47 0.37 -1.80
N ASN A 60 -12.24 0.42 -0.71
CA ASN A 60 -12.40 1.65 0.09
C ASN A 60 -11.07 2.17 0.64
N TYR A 61 -10.20 1.28 1.12
CA TYR A 61 -8.87 1.66 1.59
C TYR A 61 -8.04 2.25 0.43
N MET A 62 -8.10 1.61 -0.73
CA MET A 62 -7.37 2.04 -1.91
C MET A 62 -7.87 3.40 -2.43
N GLU A 63 -9.18 3.65 -2.38
CA GLU A 63 -9.79 4.96 -2.70
C GLU A 63 -9.33 6.04 -1.73
N VAL A 64 -9.25 5.75 -0.43
CA VAL A 64 -8.69 6.70 0.54
C VAL A 64 -7.23 7.06 0.21
N VAL A 65 -6.40 6.08 -0.16
CA VAL A 65 -5.01 6.34 -0.57
C VAL A 65 -4.97 7.19 -1.85
N LEU A 66 -5.79 6.85 -2.84
CA LEU A 66 -5.86 7.61 -4.09
C LEU A 66 -6.27 9.06 -3.83
N HIS A 67 -7.35 9.28 -3.07
CA HIS A 67 -7.82 10.62 -2.75
C HIS A 67 -6.80 11.43 -1.94
N ASP A 68 -6.08 10.80 -1.00
CA ASP A 68 -4.98 11.45 -0.29
C ASP A 68 -3.88 11.94 -1.25
N TRP A 69 -3.51 11.13 -2.24
CA TRP A 69 -2.50 11.52 -3.24
C TRP A 69 -2.98 12.67 -4.13
N LEU A 70 -4.23 12.57 -4.62
CA LEU A 70 -4.85 13.64 -5.43
C LEU A 70 -4.92 14.96 -4.65
N ASN A 71 -5.32 14.92 -3.39
CA ASN A 71 -5.40 16.10 -2.51
C ASN A 71 -4.02 16.73 -2.25
N LYS A 72 -2.94 15.95 -2.36
CA LYS A 72 -1.56 16.41 -2.26
C LYS A 72 -0.98 16.89 -3.59
N GLY A 73 -1.80 16.96 -4.64
CA GLY A 73 -1.43 17.50 -5.95
C GLY A 73 -0.84 16.48 -6.92
N VAL A 74 -0.92 15.18 -6.62
CA VAL A 74 -0.53 14.14 -7.59
C VAL A 74 -1.56 14.09 -8.70
N GLN A 75 -1.19 14.51 -9.92
CA GLN A 75 -2.12 14.56 -11.07
C GLN A 75 -1.64 13.78 -12.28
N THR A 76 -0.35 13.45 -12.32
CA THR A 76 0.27 12.66 -13.38
C THR A 76 0.95 11.41 -12.83
N THR A 77 1.24 10.46 -13.71
CA THR A 77 2.08 9.30 -13.35
C THR A 77 3.46 9.72 -12.85
N GLU A 78 4.05 10.77 -13.43
CA GLU A 78 5.35 11.29 -13.00
C GLU A 78 5.28 11.83 -11.57
N ASP A 79 4.22 12.57 -11.22
CA ASP A 79 3.98 13.02 -9.85
C ASP A 79 3.85 11.83 -8.89
N ALA A 80 3.13 10.79 -9.30
CA ALA A 80 2.92 9.59 -8.51
C ALA A 80 4.25 8.87 -8.21
N LEU A 81 5.13 8.73 -9.21
CA LEU A 81 6.47 8.14 -9.07
C LEU A 81 7.38 8.97 -8.16
N ASN A 82 7.35 10.29 -8.33
CA ASN A 82 8.12 11.21 -7.50
C ASN A 82 7.62 11.18 -6.05
N TYR A 83 6.30 11.18 -5.86
CA TYR A 83 5.67 11.11 -4.55
C TYR A 83 5.94 9.77 -3.85
N SER A 84 5.86 8.64 -4.56
CA SER A 84 6.19 7.32 -4.00
C SER A 84 7.64 7.22 -3.55
N THR A 85 8.57 7.77 -4.34
CA THR A 85 10.01 7.76 -4.01
C THR A 85 10.30 8.58 -2.74
N ASN A 86 9.63 9.73 -2.59
CA ASN A 86 9.72 10.55 -1.39
C ASN A 86 9.15 9.84 -0.16
N LEU A 87 8.01 9.15 -0.30
CA LEU A 87 7.40 8.33 0.76
C LEU A 87 8.33 7.20 1.22
N GLU A 88 8.91 6.45 0.29
CA GLU A 88 9.87 5.38 0.62
C GLU A 88 11.10 5.92 1.35
N SER A 89 11.64 7.05 0.89
CA SER A 89 12.76 7.72 1.55
C SER A 89 12.44 8.15 2.98
N GLN A 90 11.21 8.60 3.24
CA GLN A 90 10.76 8.94 4.60
C GLN A 90 10.56 7.69 5.47
N TRP A 91 10.06 6.60 4.91
CA TRP A 91 9.90 5.34 5.65
C TRP A 91 11.25 4.70 6.00
N GLU A 92 12.23 4.73 5.11
CA GLU A 92 13.58 4.24 5.40
C GLU A 92 14.28 5.12 6.45
N LYS A 93 14.11 6.45 6.39
CA LYS A 93 14.58 7.36 7.45
C LYS A 93 13.89 7.07 8.79
N LYS A 94 12.59 6.77 8.79
CA LYS A 94 11.86 6.38 10.01
C LYS A 94 12.36 5.05 10.56
N LYS A 95 12.56 4.01 9.73
CA LYS A 95 13.14 2.72 10.18
C LYS A 95 14.53 2.87 10.81
N SER A 96 15.35 3.79 10.28
CA SER A 96 16.66 4.12 10.87
C SER A 96 16.54 4.76 12.26
N VAL A 97 15.53 5.60 12.47
CA VAL A 97 15.27 6.26 13.76
C VAL A 97 14.51 5.34 14.75
N GLN A 98 13.72 4.40 14.23
CA GLN A 98 12.88 3.47 14.99
C GLN A 98 13.67 2.23 15.46
N LYS A 99 14.90 2.46 15.93
CA LYS A 99 15.66 1.50 16.73
C LYS A 99 15.64 1.98 18.20
N VAL A 100 14.45 2.25 18.72
CA VAL A 100 14.23 2.68 20.11
C VAL A 100 13.02 1.93 20.65
N SER A 101 13.33 1.02 21.58
CA SER A 101 12.51 0.40 22.63
C SER A 101 11.02 0.24 22.34
N GLU A 102 10.57 -0.99 22.11
CA GLU A 102 9.20 -1.34 22.47
C GLU A 102 8.96 -0.90 23.93
N PRO A 103 7.84 -0.25 24.25
CA PRO A 103 7.60 0.20 25.61
C PRO A 103 7.24 -0.96 26.54
N ASP A 104 7.80 -0.96 27.76
CA ASP A 104 7.62 -1.99 28.80
C ASP A 104 6.14 -2.37 29.08
N TRP A 105 5.18 -1.46 28.82
CA TRP A 105 3.75 -1.73 29.04
C TRP A 105 3.17 -2.83 28.14
N LEU A 106 3.77 -3.09 26.98
CA LEU A 106 3.29 -4.13 26.06
C LEU A 106 3.63 -5.54 26.58
N ASP A 107 4.80 -5.70 27.21
CA ASP A 107 5.21 -6.95 27.84
C ASP A 107 4.36 -7.27 29.07
N ASP A 108 4.07 -6.25 29.89
CA ASP A 108 3.17 -6.38 31.04
C ASP A 108 1.75 -6.80 30.61
N TYR A 109 1.25 -6.25 29.50
CA TYR A 109 -0.07 -6.61 28.95
C TYR A 109 -0.14 -8.05 28.45
N ILE A 110 0.91 -8.54 27.75
CA ILE A 110 0.98 -9.93 27.27
C ILE A 110 1.06 -10.91 28.44
N LYS A 111 1.79 -10.57 29.49
CA LYS A 111 1.91 -11.40 30.69
C LYS A 111 0.59 -11.50 31.46
N ASP A 112 -0.18 -10.43 31.53
CA ASP A 112 -1.49 -10.43 32.19
C ASP A 112 -2.51 -11.29 31.44
N LEU A 113 -2.50 -11.23 30.11
CA LEU A 113 -3.33 -12.11 29.25
C LEU A 113 -2.99 -13.59 29.43
N ALA A 114 -1.69 -13.93 29.49
CA ALA A 114 -1.25 -15.31 29.67
C ALA A 114 -1.65 -15.91 31.03
N ASN A 115 -1.82 -15.07 32.06
CA ASN A 115 -2.27 -15.50 33.39
C ASN A 115 -3.79 -15.62 33.52
N MET A 116 -4.57 -15.09 32.57
CA MET A 116 -6.04 -15.21 32.55
C MET A 116 -6.55 -16.47 31.85
N GLU A 117 -5.70 -17.15 31.06
CA GLU A 117 -6.03 -18.40 30.36
C GLU A 117 -5.56 -19.68 31.09
N ALA A 118 -5.13 -19.58 32.36
CA ALA A 118 -4.64 -20.68 33.19
C ALA A 118 -5.60 -21.07 34.33
#